data_AF-A0A7V4QFL0-F1
#
_entry.id   AF-A0A7V4QFL0-F1
#
_cell.length_a   1.000
_cell.length_b   1.000
_cell.length_c   1.000
_cell.angle_alpha   90.00
_cell.angle_beta   90.00
_cell.angle_gamma   90.00
#
_symmetry.space_group_name_H-M   'P 1'
#
loop_
_entity.id
_entity.type
_entity.pdbx_description
1 polymer ?
#
loop_
_entity_poly.entity_id
_entity_poly.type
_entity_poly.pdbx_seq_one_letter_code
_entity_poly.pdbx_strand_id
1 'polypeptide(L)'
;MKKINFILIVLLICVIIFLLLLPKRERKYLTLEREAPPPQKYSEEKKVSSIPPNPEEIPNPEEKPEMRVKFYAIDREKAEKGEYLGFAELKEGKLNIEVTDPKLKEILENPYSTMRGEVKEGVAIDRSVTYQPGTIEHLRAIATECWQFGYIGEIEE
;
A
#
# COMPACT_ATOMS: atom_id res chain seq x y z
N MET A 1 38.28 -33.91 -29.68
CA MET A 1 37.35 -33.26 -28.72
C MET A 1 37.88 -31.87 -28.34
N LYS A 2 37.57 -30.82 -29.13
CA LYS A 2 38.01 -29.41 -28.83
C LYS A 2 36.94 -28.34 -29.15
N LYS A 3 35.76 -28.72 -29.68
CA LYS A 3 34.74 -27.77 -30.16
C LYS A 3 33.81 -27.21 -29.07
N ILE A 4 33.64 -27.94 -27.95
CA ILE A 4 32.70 -27.55 -26.88
C ILE A 4 33.18 -26.31 -26.13
N ASN A 5 34.50 -26.15 -25.92
CA ASN A 5 35.06 -25.00 -25.22
C ASN A 5 34.89 -23.68 -26.00
N PHE A 6 34.83 -23.74 -27.32
CA PHE A 6 34.69 -22.53 -28.14
C PHE A 6 33.29 -21.92 -28.02
N ILE A 7 32.25 -22.75 -28.00
CA ILE A 7 30.86 -22.29 -27.87
C ILE A 7 30.64 -21.65 -26.50
N LEU A 8 31.20 -22.24 -25.44
CA LEU A 8 31.07 -21.70 -24.08
C LEU A 8 31.74 -20.33 -23.95
N ILE A 9 32.92 -20.15 -24.57
CA ILE A 9 33.64 -18.87 -24.57
C ILE A 9 32.85 -17.79 -25.33
N VAL A 10 32.27 -18.13 -26.49
CA VAL A 10 31.46 -17.18 -27.27
C VAL A 10 30.22 -16.73 -26.49
N LEU A 11 29.52 -17.66 -25.82
CA LEU A 11 28.37 -17.32 -24.98
C LEU A 11 28.75 -16.39 -23.82
N LEU A 12 29.89 -16.64 -23.18
CA LEU A 12 30.36 -15.85 -22.04
C LEU A 12 30.73 -14.42 -22.47
N ILE A 13 31.34 -14.27 -23.66
CA ILE A 13 31.63 -12.95 -24.26
C ILE A 13 30.33 -12.21 -24.61
N CYS A 14 29.33 -12.90 -25.19
CA CYS A 14 28.04 -12.28 -25.51
C CYS A 14 27.30 -11.76 -24.27
N VAL A 15 27.33 -12.48 -23.14
CA VAL A 15 26.72 -12.04 -21.87
C VAL A 15 27.42 -10.79 -21.33
N ILE A 16 28.76 -10.75 -21.37
CA ILE A 16 29.53 -9.59 -20.92
C ILE A 16 29.22 -8.37 -21.79
N ILE A 17 29.20 -8.53 -23.11
CA ILE A 17 28.85 -7.43 -24.03
C ILE A 17 27.41 -6.94 -23.78
N PHE A 18 26.46 -7.86 -23.56
CA PHE A 18 25.08 -7.49 -23.24
C PHE A 18 24.98 -6.70 -21.93
N LEU A 19 25.72 -7.09 -20.89
CA LEU A 19 25.78 -6.36 -19.62
C LEU A 19 26.44 -4.97 -19.76
N LEU A 20 27.43 -4.83 -20.66
CA LEU A 20 28.08 -3.54 -20.94
C LEU A 20 27.24 -2.63 -21.85
N LEU A 21 26.35 -3.19 -22.66
CA LEU A 21 25.43 -2.46 -23.53
C LEU A 21 24.11 -2.08 -22.84
N LEU A 22 23.87 -2.54 -21.60
CA LEU A 22 22.75 -2.03 -20.83
C LEU A 22 22.97 -0.53 -20.57
N PRO A 23 22.06 0.34 -21.03
CA PRO A 23 22.18 1.77 -20.81
C PRO A 23 22.26 2.02 -19.31
N LYS A 24 23.35 2.68 -18.89
CA LYS A 24 23.60 3.08 -17.50
C LYS A 24 22.43 3.97 -17.07
N ARG A 25 21.43 3.35 -16.43
CA ARG A 25 20.19 4.01 -15.99
C ARG A 25 20.58 4.96 -14.85
N GLU A 26 20.94 6.18 -15.22
CA GLU A 26 21.20 7.26 -14.27
C GLU A 26 19.96 7.45 -13.41
N ARG A 27 20.06 7.10 -12.12
CA ARG A 27 19.10 7.57 -11.12
C ARG A 27 19.40 9.05 -10.89
N LYS A 28 18.78 9.90 -11.69
CA LYS A 28 18.63 11.31 -11.34
C LYS A 28 17.63 11.37 -10.19
N TYR A 29 18.15 11.42 -8.96
CA TYR A 29 17.38 11.86 -7.82
C TYR A 29 17.14 13.36 -8.02
N LEU A 30 15.92 13.74 -8.41
CA LEU A 30 15.47 15.12 -8.30
C LEU A 30 15.31 15.40 -6.81
N THR A 31 16.26 16.11 -6.23
CA THR A 31 16.11 16.74 -4.92
C THR A 31 15.04 17.82 -5.08
N LEU A 32 13.78 17.48 -4.82
CA LEU A 32 12.74 18.49 -4.64
C LEU A 32 13.02 19.14 -3.29
N GLU A 33 13.59 20.34 -3.27
CA GLU A 33 13.56 21.21 -2.11
C GLU A 33 12.08 21.39 -1.71
N ARG A 34 11.67 20.68 -0.65
CA ARG A 34 10.43 21.00 0.06
C ARG A 34 10.71 22.28 0.83
N GLU A 35 10.27 23.41 0.33
CA GLU A 35 9.97 24.54 1.20
C GLU A 35 8.99 24.05 2.27
N ALA A 36 9.44 24.04 3.52
CA ALA A 36 8.59 23.74 4.65
C ALA A 36 7.47 24.80 4.69
N PRO A 37 6.19 24.41 4.82
CA PRO A 37 5.14 25.40 5.03
C PRO A 37 5.45 26.19 6.31
N PRO A 38 5.26 27.53 6.31
CA PRO A 38 5.54 28.34 7.48
C PRO A 38 4.69 27.87 8.67
N PRO A 39 5.22 27.93 9.90
CA PRO A 39 4.52 27.45 11.08
C PRO A 39 3.23 28.26 11.29
N GLN A 40 2.09 27.57 11.24
CA GLN A 40 0.82 28.14 11.64
C GLN A 40 0.84 28.37 13.15
N LYS A 41 0.79 29.65 13.57
CA LYS A 41 0.54 30.04 14.95
C LYS A 41 -0.89 29.63 15.33
N TYR A 42 -1.02 28.51 16.04
CA TYR A 42 -2.25 28.21 16.76
C TYR A 42 -2.30 29.05 18.03
N SER A 43 -3.26 29.97 18.05
CA SER A 43 -3.60 30.80 19.20
C SER A 43 -4.18 29.95 20.34
N GLU A 44 -3.69 30.26 21.53
CA GLU A 44 -4.07 29.73 22.83
C GLU A 44 -5.55 29.97 23.21
N GLU A 45 -5.99 29.09 24.12
CA GLU A 45 -7.05 29.26 25.14
C GLU A 45 -8.53 29.23 24.73
N LYS A 46 -9.18 28.12 25.13
CA LYS A 46 -10.35 28.26 26.03
C LYS A 46 -10.33 27.20 27.14
N LYS A 47 -10.25 27.73 28.36
CA LYS A 47 -10.26 27.06 29.65
C LYS A 47 -11.71 26.76 30.09
N VAL A 48 -11.85 25.70 30.89
CA VAL A 48 -12.95 25.35 31.82
C VAL A 48 -14.16 24.61 31.24
N SER A 49 -14.33 23.33 31.63
CA SER A 49 -15.30 22.97 32.66
C SER A 49 -15.16 21.49 33.04
N SER A 50 -14.82 21.26 34.30
CA SER A 50 -14.78 19.95 34.96
C SER A 50 -16.19 19.44 35.23
N ILE A 51 -16.63 18.45 34.47
CA ILE A 51 -17.80 17.61 34.81
C ILE A 51 -17.25 16.29 35.37
N PRO A 52 -17.72 15.82 36.54
CA PRO A 52 -17.25 14.55 37.11
C PRO A 52 -17.63 13.36 36.21
N PRO A 53 -16.83 12.27 36.20
CA PRO A 53 -17.13 11.10 35.38
C PRO A 53 -18.41 10.42 35.89
N ASN A 54 -19.39 10.30 35.00
CA ASN A 54 -20.60 9.51 35.23
C ASN A 54 -20.23 8.01 35.27
N PRO A 55 -20.48 7.28 36.36
CA PRO A 55 -20.09 5.89 36.49
C PRO A 55 -21.19 4.98 35.93
N GLU A 56 -21.30 4.87 34.60
CA GLU A 56 -22.15 3.87 33.94
C GLU A 56 -21.88 3.85 32.41
N GLU A 57 -20.67 3.46 31.99
CA GLU A 57 -20.47 2.92 30.64
C GLU A 57 -20.50 1.40 30.73
N ILE A 58 -21.70 0.86 30.51
CA ILE A 58 -21.88 -0.55 30.18
C ILE A 58 -21.18 -0.76 28.82
N PRO A 59 -20.17 -1.63 28.68
CA PRO A 59 -19.57 -1.89 27.37
C PRO A 59 -20.66 -2.41 26.42
N ASN A 60 -20.95 -1.62 25.40
CA ASN A 60 -21.94 -1.91 24.37
C ASN A 60 -21.56 -3.22 23.63
N PRO A 61 -22.49 -4.16 23.40
CA PRO A 61 -22.17 -5.46 22.82
C PRO A 61 -21.87 -5.29 21.33
N GLU A 62 -20.67 -5.72 20.92
CA GLU A 62 -20.29 -5.96 19.53
C GLU A 62 -20.64 -4.82 18.55
N GLU A 63 -20.01 -3.66 18.74
CA GLU A 63 -20.02 -2.64 17.67
C GLU A 63 -19.37 -3.21 16.41
N LYS A 64 -20.20 -3.37 15.37
CA LYS A 64 -19.83 -3.85 14.04
C LYS A 64 -18.76 -2.92 13.45
N PRO A 65 -17.68 -3.45 12.84
CA PRO A 65 -16.69 -2.62 12.18
C PRO A 65 -17.33 -1.82 11.03
N GLU A 66 -16.82 -0.61 10.78
CA GLU A 66 -17.21 0.23 9.64
C GLU A 66 -16.83 -0.45 8.32
N MET A 67 -15.71 -1.17 8.32
CA MET A 67 -15.25 -1.98 7.20
C MET A 67 -14.30 -3.05 7.73
N ARG A 68 -14.43 -4.29 7.24
CA ARG A 68 -13.44 -5.34 7.46
C ARG A 68 -12.97 -5.92 6.13
N VAL A 69 -11.68 -6.22 6.02
CA VAL A 69 -11.10 -6.86 4.84
C VAL A 69 -10.29 -8.07 5.26
N LYS A 70 -10.63 -9.23 4.72
CA LYS A 70 -9.82 -10.45 4.82
C LYS A 70 -8.82 -10.50 3.68
N PHE A 71 -7.61 -10.91 3.98
CA PHE A 71 -6.53 -11.03 2.99
C PHE A 71 -6.08 -12.47 2.81
N TYR A 72 -5.79 -12.82 1.57
CA TYR A 72 -5.32 -14.15 1.18
C TYR A 72 -4.13 -14.00 0.21
N ALA A 73 -3.21 -14.95 0.20
CA ALA A 73 -2.21 -15.07 -0.85
C ALA A 73 -2.88 -15.54 -2.15
N ILE A 74 -2.38 -15.09 -3.30
CA ILE A 74 -2.77 -15.66 -4.60
C ILE A 74 -2.02 -16.97 -4.82
N ASP A 75 -2.76 -18.07 -5.03
CA ASP A 75 -2.18 -19.29 -5.60
C ASP A 75 -1.97 -19.07 -7.10
N ARG A 76 -0.72 -18.85 -7.50
CA ARG A 76 -0.36 -18.55 -8.90
C ARG A 76 -0.47 -19.76 -9.84
N GLU A 77 -0.46 -20.97 -9.30
CA GLU A 77 -0.58 -22.19 -10.11
C GLU A 77 -2.04 -22.42 -10.50
N LYS A 78 -2.96 -22.14 -9.56
CA LYS A 78 -4.41 -22.32 -9.77
C LYS A 78 -5.15 -21.05 -10.17
N ALA A 79 -4.49 -19.90 -10.05
CA ALA A 79 -5.09 -18.58 -10.23
C ALA A 79 -6.30 -18.34 -9.30
N GLU A 80 -6.19 -18.83 -8.05
CA GLU A 80 -7.28 -18.86 -7.07
C GLU A 80 -6.86 -18.26 -5.73
N LYS A 81 -7.83 -18.14 -4.82
CA LYS A 81 -7.63 -17.77 -3.42
C LYS A 81 -6.81 -18.85 -2.71
N GLY A 82 -5.61 -18.48 -2.24
CA GLY A 82 -4.69 -19.36 -1.54
C GLY A 82 -4.80 -19.23 -0.02
N GLU A 83 -3.63 -19.22 0.64
CA GLU A 83 -3.51 -19.16 2.09
C GLU A 83 -4.14 -17.89 2.69
N TYR A 84 -4.86 -18.04 3.81
CA TYR A 84 -5.37 -16.92 4.58
C TYR A 84 -4.25 -16.22 5.35
N LEU A 85 -4.11 -14.91 5.16
CA LEU A 85 -3.03 -14.10 5.74
C LEU A 85 -3.47 -13.24 6.91
N GLY A 86 -4.78 -13.14 7.18
CA GLY A 86 -5.32 -12.32 8.26
C GLY A 86 -6.33 -11.29 7.78
N PHE A 87 -6.55 -10.24 8.56
CA PHE A 87 -7.52 -9.20 8.27
C PHE A 87 -7.04 -7.81 8.69
N ALA A 88 -7.66 -6.79 8.11
CA ALA A 88 -7.64 -5.44 8.63
C ALA A 88 -9.06 -4.93 8.81
N GLU A 89 -9.32 -4.22 9.88
CA GLU A 89 -10.64 -3.68 10.20
C GLU A 89 -10.55 -2.20 10.57
N LEU A 90 -11.54 -1.44 10.12
CA LEU A 90 -11.74 -0.06 10.53
C LEU A 90 -12.91 -0.01 11.51
N LYS A 91 -12.64 0.47 12.73
CA LYS A 91 -13.64 0.60 13.79
C LYS A 91 -13.37 1.90 14.56
N GLU A 92 -14.39 2.76 14.65
CA GLU A 92 -14.30 4.09 15.29
C GLU A 92 -13.16 4.94 14.71
N GLY A 93 -12.97 4.90 13.38
CA GLY A 93 -11.87 5.58 12.70
C GLY A 93 -10.45 5.06 13.04
N LYS A 94 -10.34 3.92 13.74
CA LYS A 94 -9.05 3.25 14.01
C LYS A 94 -8.88 2.03 13.12
N LEU A 95 -7.73 1.94 12.47
CA LEU A 95 -7.33 0.78 11.67
C LEU A 95 -6.62 -0.23 12.58
N ASN A 96 -7.24 -1.39 12.77
CA ASN A 96 -6.62 -2.54 13.40
C ASN A 96 -6.13 -3.51 12.30
N ILE A 97 -4.87 -3.97 12.41
CA ILE A 97 -4.20 -4.78 11.41
C ILE A 97 -3.69 -6.06 12.08
N GLU A 98 -4.31 -7.19 11.72
CA GLU A 98 -3.94 -8.53 12.19
C GLU A 98 -3.61 -9.41 10.97
N VAL A 99 -2.38 -9.26 10.46
CA VAL A 99 -1.88 -10.04 9.32
C VAL A 99 -0.55 -10.72 9.65
N THR A 100 -0.33 -11.90 9.05
CA THR A 100 0.87 -12.72 9.26
C THR A 100 2.02 -12.33 8.33
N ASP A 101 1.71 -11.86 7.11
CA ASP A 101 2.70 -11.45 6.11
C ASP A 101 3.24 -10.03 6.43
N PRO A 102 4.56 -9.86 6.68
CA PRO A 102 5.15 -8.55 6.99
C PRO A 102 5.05 -7.53 5.86
N LYS A 103 5.11 -7.97 4.59
CA LYS A 103 4.98 -7.09 3.42
C LYS A 103 3.55 -6.59 3.28
N LEU A 104 2.57 -7.45 3.52
CA LEU A 104 1.16 -7.03 3.57
C LEU A 104 0.93 -6.03 4.70
N LYS A 105 1.52 -6.27 5.87
CA LYS A 105 1.47 -5.34 7.00
C LYS A 105 2.04 -3.96 6.62
N GLU A 106 3.21 -3.92 6.00
CA GLU A 106 3.83 -2.67 5.53
C GLU A 106 2.94 -1.90 4.55
N ILE A 107 2.26 -2.59 3.63
CA ILE A 107 1.32 -1.96 2.68
C ILE A 107 0.13 -1.32 3.41
N LEU A 108 -0.38 -1.98 4.46
CA LEU A 108 -1.52 -1.51 5.24
C LEU A 108 -1.17 -0.38 6.22
N GLU A 109 0.08 -0.30 6.68
CA GLU A 109 0.52 0.73 7.63
C GLU A 109 0.93 2.05 6.97
N ASN A 110 1.21 2.04 5.66
CA ASN A 110 1.73 3.20 4.94
C ASN A 110 0.70 3.83 3.99
N PRO A 111 0.85 5.14 3.67
CA PRO A 111 0.03 5.77 2.64
C PRO A 111 0.11 5.01 1.32
N TYR A 112 -1.05 4.80 0.70
CA TYR A 112 -1.15 4.07 -0.55
C TYR A 112 -1.37 5.04 -1.71
N SER A 113 -0.40 5.10 -2.63
CA SER A 113 -0.46 5.95 -3.82
C SER A 113 -0.74 5.10 -5.06
N THR A 114 -1.73 5.52 -5.85
CA THR A 114 -2.09 4.86 -7.12
C THR A 114 -2.35 5.90 -8.20
N MET A 115 -2.30 5.48 -9.46
CA MET A 115 -2.64 6.32 -10.61
C MET A 115 -4.09 6.05 -11.02
N ARG A 116 -4.90 7.11 -11.07
CA ARG A 116 -6.25 7.04 -11.66
C ARG A 116 -6.27 7.75 -12.99
N GLY A 117 -6.71 7.03 -14.03
CA GLY A 117 -7.04 7.61 -15.33
C GLY A 117 -8.41 8.29 -15.29
N GLU A 118 -8.49 9.49 -15.82
CA GLU A 118 -9.74 10.22 -16.06
C GLU A 118 -9.76 10.75 -17.50
N VAL A 119 -10.91 10.72 -18.15
CA VAL A 119 -11.09 11.36 -19.46
C VAL A 119 -11.69 12.73 -19.23
N LYS A 120 -10.94 13.78 -19.52
CA LYS A 120 -11.39 15.17 -19.44
C LYS A 120 -11.31 15.80 -20.82
N GLU A 121 -12.43 16.31 -21.32
CA GLU A 121 -12.50 16.99 -22.62
C GLU A 121 -11.97 16.14 -23.80
N GLY A 122 -12.17 14.82 -23.73
CA GLY A 122 -11.69 13.87 -24.76
C GLY A 122 -10.21 13.50 -24.65
N VAL A 123 -9.49 13.99 -23.63
CA VAL A 123 -8.10 13.65 -23.35
C VAL A 123 -8.02 12.74 -22.13
N ALA A 124 -7.29 11.62 -22.25
CA ALA A 124 -6.95 10.78 -21.11
C ALA A 124 -5.85 11.45 -20.27
N ILE A 125 -6.15 11.69 -19.00
CA ILE A 125 -5.24 12.30 -18.03
C ILE A 125 -5.07 11.32 -16.88
N ASP A 126 -3.81 11.00 -16.55
CA ASP A 126 -3.50 10.22 -15.37
C ASP A 126 -3.20 11.15 -14.20
N ARG A 127 -3.83 10.89 -13.03
CA ARG A 127 -3.57 11.62 -11.79
C ARG A 127 -3.09 10.67 -10.70
N SER A 128 -2.08 11.11 -9.97
CA SER A 128 -1.62 10.42 -8.76
C SER A 128 -2.57 10.75 -7.61
N VAL A 129 -3.15 9.72 -6.99
CA VAL A 129 -4.00 9.82 -5.80
C VAL A 129 -3.28 9.11 -4.65
N THR A 130 -3.28 9.71 -3.46
CA THR A 130 -2.70 9.10 -2.26
C THR A 130 -3.74 9.01 -1.16
N TYR A 131 -3.94 7.80 -0.64
CA TYR A 131 -4.86 7.50 0.45
C TYR A 131 -4.08 7.38 1.75
N GLN A 132 -4.58 8.00 2.83
CA GLN A 132 -3.92 7.97 4.13
C GLN A 132 -4.35 6.75 4.94
N PRO A 133 -3.46 6.12 5.72
CA PRO A 133 -3.83 5.01 6.60
C PRO A 133 -4.95 5.41 7.56
N GLY A 134 -5.83 4.46 7.87
CA GLY A 134 -6.95 4.72 8.78
C GLY A 134 -8.20 5.31 8.15
N THR A 135 -8.28 5.39 6.82
CA THR A 135 -9.53 5.79 6.13
C THR A 135 -10.16 4.63 5.37
N ILE A 136 -11.47 4.71 5.15
CA ILE A 136 -12.22 3.73 4.35
C ILE A 136 -11.63 3.67 2.93
N GLU A 137 -11.29 4.80 2.33
CA GLU A 137 -10.74 4.87 0.99
C GLU A 137 -9.39 4.17 0.87
N HIS A 138 -8.54 4.29 1.89
CA HIS A 138 -7.26 3.61 1.95
C HIS A 138 -7.41 2.10 2.01
N LEU A 139 -8.22 1.61 2.96
CA LEU A 139 -8.44 0.17 3.11
C LEU A 139 -9.15 -0.42 1.88
N ARG A 140 -10.12 0.30 1.30
CA ARG A 140 -10.83 -0.08 0.07
C ARG A 140 -9.94 -0.09 -1.16
N ALA A 141 -9.07 0.91 -1.32
CA ALA A 141 -8.13 0.97 -2.43
C ALA A 141 -7.14 -0.21 -2.37
N ILE A 142 -6.57 -0.48 -1.19
CA ILE A 142 -5.68 -1.64 -1.01
C ILE A 142 -6.44 -2.94 -1.26
N ALA A 143 -7.63 -3.15 -0.68
CA ALA A 143 -8.41 -4.36 -0.90
C ALA A 143 -8.65 -4.64 -2.40
N THR A 144 -8.94 -3.59 -3.17
CA THR A 144 -9.23 -3.67 -4.61
C THR A 144 -7.97 -3.89 -5.45
N GLU A 145 -6.84 -3.29 -5.07
CA GLU A 145 -5.63 -3.25 -5.89
C GLU A 145 -4.52 -4.19 -5.37
N CYS A 146 -4.75 -4.92 -4.27
CA CYS A 146 -3.73 -5.78 -3.65
C CYS A 146 -3.29 -6.97 -4.49
N TRP A 147 -4.03 -7.32 -5.55
CA TRP A 147 -3.65 -8.35 -6.52
C TRP A 147 -2.32 -8.06 -7.19
N GLN A 148 -1.97 -6.79 -7.40
CA GLN A 148 -0.69 -6.40 -7.98
C GLN A 148 0.50 -6.77 -7.07
N PHE A 149 0.25 -6.95 -5.77
CA PHE A 149 1.24 -7.33 -4.77
C PHE A 149 1.26 -8.84 -4.48
N GLY A 150 0.33 -9.60 -5.07
CA GLY A 150 0.18 -11.04 -4.88
C GLY A 150 -0.89 -11.45 -3.87
N TYR A 151 -1.86 -10.58 -3.57
CA TYR A 151 -2.90 -10.84 -2.57
C TYR A 151 -4.32 -10.72 -3.13
N ILE A 152 -5.29 -11.30 -2.42
CA ILE A 152 -6.72 -11.11 -2.65
C ILE A 152 -7.32 -10.49 -1.40
N GLY A 153 -8.01 -9.36 -1.56
CA GLY A 153 -8.79 -8.69 -0.53
C GLY A 153 -10.27 -9.03 -0.67
N GLU A 154 -10.91 -9.43 0.43
CA GLU A 154 -12.33 -9.70 0.52
C GLU A 154 -12.96 -8.76 1.54
N ILE A 155 -13.79 -7.82 1.06
CA ILE A 155 -14.46 -6.82 1.89
C ILE A 155 -15.73 -7.43 2.50
N GLU A 156 -15.90 -7.27 3.81
CA GLU A 156 -17.10 -7.65 4.57
C GLU A 156 -17.79 -6.38 5.09
N GLU A 157 -19.04 -6.15 4.66
CA GLU A 157 -19.88 -4.98 5.01
C GLU A 157 -21.15 -5.38 5.80
#